data_AF-A0A938FCN0-F1
#
_entry.id   AF-A0A938FCN0-F1
#
_cell.length_a   1.000
_cell.length_b   1.000
_cell.length_c   1.000
_cell.angle_alpha   90.00
_cell.angle_beta   90.00
_cell.angle_gamma   90.00
#
_symmetry.space_group_name_H-M   'P 1'
#
loop_
_entity.id
_entity.type
_entity.pdbx_description
1 polymer ?
#
loop_
_entity_poly.entity_id
_entity_poly.type
_entity_poly.pdbx_seq_one_letter_code
_entity_poly.pdbx_strand_id
1 'polypeptide(L)'
;MSYGTSQRTSGDAKKARPGRTLFITLLLTAIFGGVALSLGATSINLGLDLRGGTSVTLQPRIQDGDTGQVTPEAINQAVSIIRQRVDSLGVAESEVTAEGTGTNRQIVIAVPGETGRRIVDLVGQTAELRFRQVLVEAGSVPTPNDGELIAGLNISAEDQARFTTLDCTAFDSKASVDQPESVLVTCDRNGVARYVLAPAVVIGRDVSGATAAIDPQSLSGWFVSLDFTGDGTRKFGQLTQDVVNLPAPQNQVAIVLDGVVVSAPRINEAILGGQAQITGSFSQLEAQDLANVLKYGSLPLAFDRGEVQQVSPTLGGDQLRAGLLAGGLGLLLVILYSILYYRALSVVVIGSLALAAAHVLLSLALLTESVGYTLTLAGIAGTIVAIGVTADSFIVYFERIKDEIREGKPLRVAVETGWQRARRTIVVADLVSGISAIVLYVVSVGSVRGFAFTLGLTTIIDLIVIFFFTKPLVSLLARSNYFQKGSRYSGVSSQSVGIVKEAVSAEVKS
;
A
#
# COMPACT_ATOMS: atom_id res chain seq x y z
N MET A 1 -51.45 17.14 -49.99
CA MET A 1 -50.35 17.19 -49.00
C MET A 1 -49.50 15.94 -49.18
N SER A 2 -48.32 16.10 -49.78
CA SER A 2 -47.38 15.02 -50.07
C SER A 2 -46.47 14.82 -48.85
N TYR A 3 -46.48 13.64 -48.24
CA TYR A 3 -45.51 13.27 -47.21
C TYR A 3 -44.16 13.02 -47.87
N GLY A 4 -43.23 13.94 -47.64
CA GLY A 4 -41.86 13.88 -48.15
C GLY A 4 -41.08 12.73 -47.54
N THR A 5 -40.58 11.86 -48.41
CA THR A 5 -39.57 10.85 -48.16
C THR A 5 -38.23 11.50 -47.82
N SER A 6 -37.92 11.62 -46.52
CA SER A 6 -36.57 11.94 -46.06
C SER A 6 -35.70 10.67 -46.12
N GLN A 7 -35.15 10.37 -47.31
CA GLN A 7 -33.97 9.51 -47.41
C GLN A 7 -32.79 10.21 -46.73
N ARG A 8 -32.47 9.81 -45.50
CA ARG A 8 -31.15 10.09 -44.92
C ARG A 8 -30.13 9.31 -45.74
N THR A 9 -29.39 10.04 -46.57
CA THR A 9 -28.17 9.58 -47.22
C THR A 9 -27.27 8.94 -46.17
N SER A 10 -26.96 7.66 -46.36
CA SER A 10 -26.00 6.91 -45.55
C SER A 10 -24.64 7.61 -45.65
N GLY A 11 -24.27 8.38 -44.61
CA GLY A 11 -22.90 8.84 -44.45
C GLY A 11 -21.96 7.64 -44.48
N ASP A 12 -20.87 7.78 -45.22
CA ASP A 12 -19.84 6.77 -45.43
C ASP A 12 -19.65 5.85 -44.23
N ALA A 13 -20.21 4.64 -44.31
CA ALA A 13 -19.89 3.59 -43.37
C ALA A 13 -18.41 3.26 -43.57
N LYS A 14 -17.54 3.89 -42.76
CA LYS A 14 -16.09 3.64 -42.75
C LYS A 14 -15.89 2.12 -42.81
N LYS A 15 -15.41 1.62 -43.95
CA LYS A 15 -15.19 0.20 -44.22
C LYS A 15 -14.38 -0.38 -43.05
N ALA A 16 -15.01 -1.18 -42.18
CA ALA A 16 -14.31 -1.76 -41.05
C ALA A 16 -13.16 -2.64 -41.55
N ARG A 17 -11.93 -2.31 -41.13
CA ARG A 17 -10.68 -3.03 -41.49
C ARG A 17 -10.22 -3.86 -40.29
N PRO A 18 -10.84 -5.03 -40.01
CA PRO A 18 -10.56 -5.80 -38.79
C PRO A 18 -9.09 -6.21 -38.66
N GLY A 19 -8.41 -6.54 -39.77
CA GLY A 19 -6.99 -6.86 -39.75
C GLY A 19 -6.10 -5.71 -39.29
N ARG A 20 -6.44 -4.46 -39.64
CA ARG A 20 -5.71 -3.27 -39.17
C ARG A 20 -5.93 -3.06 -37.67
N THR A 21 -7.15 -3.26 -37.18
CA THR A 21 -7.45 -3.15 -35.74
C THR A 21 -6.66 -4.20 -34.96
N LEU A 22 -6.67 -5.47 -35.39
CA LEU A 22 -5.90 -6.53 -34.72
C LEU A 22 -4.40 -6.25 -34.70
N PHE A 23 -3.83 -5.80 -35.83
CA PHE A 23 -2.43 -5.43 -35.89
C PHE A 23 -2.09 -4.31 -34.90
N ILE A 24 -2.93 -3.27 -34.84
CA ILE A 24 -2.76 -2.18 -33.87
C ILE A 24 -2.85 -2.70 -32.43
N THR A 25 -3.83 -3.56 -32.12
CA THR A 25 -3.99 -4.12 -30.77
C THR A 25 -2.76 -4.94 -30.35
N LEU A 26 -2.25 -5.79 -31.24
CA LEU A 26 -1.04 -6.59 -30.97
C LEU A 26 0.20 -5.69 -30.82
N LEU A 27 0.33 -4.65 -31.66
CA LEU A 27 1.41 -3.68 -31.57
C LEU A 27 1.34 -2.88 -30.25
N LEU A 28 0.15 -2.45 -29.82
CA LEU A 28 -0.04 -1.79 -28.53
C LEU A 28 0.26 -2.72 -27.36
N THR A 29 -0.10 -4.00 -27.46
CA THR A 29 0.23 -5.01 -26.44
C THR A 29 1.75 -5.19 -26.34
N ALA A 30 2.46 -5.26 -27.48
CA ALA A 30 3.91 -5.35 -27.51
C ALA A 30 4.58 -4.08 -26.95
N ILE A 31 4.05 -2.89 -27.26
CA ILE A 31 4.52 -1.63 -26.67
C ILE A 31 4.28 -1.64 -25.16
N PHE A 32 3.12 -2.08 -24.69
CA PHE A 32 2.81 -2.17 -23.26
C PHE A 32 3.78 -3.08 -22.52
N GLY A 33 4.10 -4.25 -23.10
CA GLY A 33 5.16 -5.13 -22.59
C GLY A 33 6.56 -4.50 -22.63
N GLY A 34 6.89 -3.79 -23.72
CA GLY A 34 8.16 -3.06 -23.83
C GLY A 34 8.32 -1.96 -22.78
N VAL A 35 7.25 -1.23 -22.46
CA VAL A 35 7.22 -0.23 -21.39
C VAL A 35 7.45 -0.89 -20.03
N ALA A 36 6.76 -2.00 -19.74
CA ALA A 36 6.97 -2.76 -18.50
C ALA A 36 8.44 -3.18 -18.33
N LEU A 37 9.04 -3.75 -19.37
CA LEU A 37 10.46 -4.12 -19.34
C LEU A 37 11.39 -2.92 -19.18
N SER A 38 11.11 -1.80 -19.85
CA SER A 38 11.93 -0.59 -19.77
C SER A 38 11.93 0.05 -18.36
N LEU A 39 10.86 -0.16 -17.60
CA LEU A 39 10.73 0.30 -16.22
C LEU A 39 11.27 -0.71 -15.20
N GLY A 40 11.74 -1.89 -15.62
CA GLY A 40 12.20 -2.94 -14.70
C GLY A 40 11.09 -3.77 -14.07
N ALA A 41 9.83 -3.55 -14.47
CA ALA A 41 8.65 -4.24 -13.96
C ALA A 41 8.60 -5.71 -14.40
N THR A 42 9.38 -6.55 -13.72
CA THR A 42 9.57 -7.98 -14.02
C THR A 42 9.01 -8.91 -12.94
N SER A 43 8.69 -8.38 -11.76
CA SER A 43 8.11 -9.10 -10.63
C SER A 43 6.77 -8.47 -10.20
N ILE A 44 5.97 -9.26 -9.48
CA ILE A 44 4.75 -8.79 -8.81
C ILE A 44 4.99 -8.97 -7.32
N ASN A 45 4.88 -7.88 -6.55
CA ASN A 45 5.04 -7.97 -5.10
C ASN A 45 3.84 -8.72 -4.52
N LEU A 46 4.12 -9.61 -3.56
CA LEU A 46 3.10 -10.41 -2.91
C LEU A 46 2.70 -9.77 -1.58
N GLY A 47 1.40 -9.74 -1.31
CA GLY A 47 0.84 -9.31 -0.04
C GLY A 47 1.25 -10.24 1.09
N LEU A 48 1.13 -9.74 2.33
CA LEU A 48 1.49 -10.47 3.54
C LEU A 48 0.79 -11.83 3.65
N ASP A 49 -0.45 -11.91 3.20
CA ASP A 49 -1.28 -13.12 3.17
C ASP A 49 -0.76 -14.20 2.20
N LEU A 50 0.15 -13.85 1.29
CA LEU A 50 0.78 -14.77 0.33
C LEU A 50 2.27 -15.03 0.60
N ARG A 51 2.97 -14.12 1.27
CA ARG A 51 4.42 -14.27 1.57
C ARG A 51 4.74 -14.52 3.04
N GLY A 52 3.80 -14.24 3.95
CA GLY A 52 4.00 -14.25 5.40
C GLY A 52 4.86 -13.09 5.92
N GLY A 53 4.77 -12.83 7.21
CA GLY A 53 5.30 -11.64 7.88
C GLY A 53 4.41 -11.07 8.98
N THR A 54 4.61 -9.81 9.30
CA THR A 54 3.82 -9.06 10.31
C THR A 54 3.26 -7.78 9.70
N SER A 55 1.96 -7.54 9.88
CA SER A 55 1.31 -6.26 9.58
C SER A 55 0.86 -5.59 10.87
N VAL A 56 1.06 -4.28 10.95
CA VAL A 56 0.55 -3.45 12.05
C VAL A 56 -0.07 -2.19 11.47
N THR A 57 -1.23 -1.85 12.01
CA THR A 57 -1.90 -0.59 11.73
C THR A 57 -1.56 0.43 12.80
N LEU A 58 -1.17 1.64 12.41
CA LEU A 58 -0.91 2.78 13.26
C LEU A 58 -2.00 3.83 13.04
N GLN A 59 -2.77 4.12 14.08
CA GLN A 59 -3.81 5.15 14.07
C GLN A 59 -3.23 6.46 14.63
N PRO A 60 -3.34 7.60 13.95
CA PRO A 60 -2.89 8.87 14.51
C PRO A 60 -3.66 9.20 15.79
N ARG A 61 -2.93 9.54 16.85
CA ARG A 61 -3.48 10.04 18.10
C ARG A 61 -3.61 11.56 18.01
N ILE A 62 -4.81 12.07 18.22
CA ILE A 62 -5.07 13.51 18.36
C ILE A 62 -5.01 13.82 19.85
N GLN A 63 -4.02 14.58 20.32
CA GLN A 63 -3.94 14.99 21.72
C GLN A 63 -4.75 16.28 21.96
N ASP A 64 -5.35 16.41 23.14
CA ASP A 64 -6.06 17.63 23.55
C ASP A 64 -5.08 18.80 23.67
N GLY A 65 -5.21 19.78 22.77
CA GLY A 65 -4.33 20.96 22.70
C GLY A 65 -3.42 21.02 21.48
N ASP A 66 -3.26 19.92 20.74
CA ASP A 66 -2.60 19.95 19.44
C ASP A 66 -3.50 20.64 18.41
N THR A 67 -3.11 21.84 18.00
CA THR A 67 -3.73 22.57 16.87
C THR A 67 -3.41 21.94 15.51
N GLY A 68 -2.57 20.91 15.49
CA GLY A 68 -2.25 20.12 14.31
C GLY A 68 -3.39 19.18 13.95
N GLN A 69 -4.28 19.62 13.06
CA GLN A 69 -5.23 18.71 12.41
C GLN A 69 -4.45 17.55 11.76
N VAL A 70 -4.99 16.32 11.80
CA VAL A 70 -4.45 15.19 11.04
C VAL A 70 -4.51 15.55 9.56
N THR A 71 -3.43 16.12 9.03
CA THR A 71 -3.33 16.55 7.65
C THR A 71 -2.80 15.40 6.78
N PRO A 72 -3.23 15.30 5.51
CA PRO A 72 -2.64 14.37 4.56
C PRO A 72 -1.13 14.52 4.45
N GLU A 73 -0.61 15.75 4.54
CA GLU A 73 0.81 16.07 4.49
C GLU A 73 1.57 15.46 5.67
N ALA A 74 1.06 15.61 6.90
CA ALA A 74 1.67 15.02 8.10
C ALA A 74 1.68 13.48 8.04
N ILE A 75 0.59 12.87 7.55
CA ILE A 75 0.52 11.41 7.35
C ILE A 75 1.54 10.95 6.29
N ASN A 76 1.64 11.66 5.16
CA ASN A 76 2.59 11.29 4.11
C ASN A 76 4.05 11.46 4.58
N GLN A 77 4.32 12.49 5.38
CA GLN A 77 5.62 12.67 6.02
C GLN A 77 5.92 11.54 7.00
N ALA A 78 4.97 11.17 7.85
CA ALA A 78 5.10 10.02 8.76
C ALA A 78 5.38 8.72 8.01
N VAL A 79 4.65 8.46 6.91
CA VAL A 79 4.91 7.30 6.02
C VAL A 79 6.34 7.31 5.48
N SER A 80 6.85 8.47 5.05
CA SER A 80 8.22 8.58 4.54
C SER A 80 9.28 8.29 5.60
N ILE A 81 9.09 8.77 6.83
CA ILE A 81 10.01 8.53 7.96
C ILE A 81 9.97 7.05 8.37
N ILE A 82 8.77 6.48 8.51
CA ILE A 82 8.59 5.07 8.86
C ILE A 82 9.24 4.18 7.78
N ARG A 83 9.04 4.48 6.49
CA ARG A 83 9.67 3.74 5.40
C ARG A 83 11.20 3.78 5.50
N GLN A 84 11.78 4.96 5.68
CA GLN A 84 13.23 5.10 5.86
C GLN A 84 13.76 4.32 7.08
N ARG A 85 13.01 4.31 8.19
CA ARG A 85 13.37 3.52 9.37
C ARG A 85 13.30 2.02 9.09
N VAL A 86 12.24 1.53 8.44
CA VAL A 86 12.14 0.10 8.10
C VAL A 86 13.27 -0.32 7.15
N ASP A 87 13.57 0.51 6.14
CA ASP A 87 14.65 0.26 5.18
C ASP A 87 16.02 0.23 5.90
N SER A 88 16.24 1.10 6.89
CA SER A 88 17.48 1.15 7.67
C SER A 88 17.70 -0.09 8.54
N LEU A 89 16.63 -0.78 8.92
CA LEU A 89 16.69 -2.05 9.65
C LEU A 89 17.05 -3.23 8.72
N GLY A 90 17.34 -2.96 7.45
CA GLY A 90 17.75 -3.97 6.47
C GLY A 90 16.60 -4.85 5.98
N VAL A 91 15.36 -4.41 6.18
CA VAL A 91 14.17 -5.14 5.75
C VAL A 91 13.91 -4.85 4.28
N ALA A 92 14.29 -5.80 3.44
CA ALA A 92 13.91 -5.75 2.03
C ALA A 92 12.39 -5.89 1.87
N GLU A 93 11.82 -5.18 0.90
CA GLU A 93 10.41 -5.32 0.47
C GLU A 93 9.36 -5.03 1.55
N SER A 94 9.68 -4.16 2.51
CA SER A 94 8.69 -3.63 3.44
C SER A 94 7.69 -2.72 2.73
N GLU A 95 6.44 -2.77 3.16
CA GLU A 95 5.39 -1.91 2.62
C GLU A 95 4.89 -0.98 3.73
N VAL A 96 4.93 0.33 3.47
CA VAL A 96 4.39 1.35 4.36
C VAL A 96 3.44 2.20 3.54
N THR A 97 2.15 2.07 3.82
CA THR A 97 1.08 2.75 3.10
C THR A 97 0.14 3.45 4.06
N ALA A 98 -0.48 4.54 3.60
CA ALA A 98 -1.55 5.20 4.34
C ALA A 98 -2.90 4.76 3.75
N GLU A 99 -3.72 4.11 4.58
CA GLU A 99 -5.07 3.65 4.24
C GLU A 99 -6.14 4.56 4.85
N GLY A 100 -7.35 4.55 4.31
CA GLY A 100 -8.45 5.41 4.75
C GLY A 100 -8.46 6.81 4.13
N THR A 101 -9.46 7.62 4.52
CA THR A 101 -9.68 8.99 4.02
C THR A 101 -10.00 9.95 5.18
N GLY A 102 -9.66 11.24 5.00
CA GLY A 102 -9.89 12.26 6.02
C GLY A 102 -9.09 12.02 7.32
N THR A 103 -9.72 12.30 8.46
CA THR A 103 -9.15 12.16 9.80
C THR A 103 -8.96 10.70 10.25
N ASN A 104 -9.57 9.74 9.55
CA ASN A 104 -9.45 8.31 9.83
C ASN A 104 -8.34 7.63 9.03
N ARG A 105 -7.42 8.41 8.43
CA ARG A 105 -6.24 7.83 7.77
C ARG A 105 -5.38 7.10 8.80
N GLN A 106 -5.06 5.86 8.50
CA GLN A 106 -4.20 4.99 9.29
C GLN A 106 -2.97 4.61 8.47
N ILE A 107 -1.83 4.35 9.11
CA ILE A 107 -0.63 3.87 8.44
C ILE A 107 -0.56 2.36 8.63
N VAL A 108 -0.56 1.60 7.54
CA VAL A 108 -0.38 0.16 7.55
C VAL A 108 1.07 -0.14 7.20
N ILE A 109 1.74 -0.88 8.09
CA ILE A 109 3.13 -1.29 7.95
C ILE A 109 3.14 -2.81 7.81
N ALA A 110 3.56 -3.32 6.66
CA ALA A 110 3.71 -4.75 6.41
C ALA A 110 5.19 -5.09 6.20
N VAL A 111 5.71 -5.88 7.14
CA VAL A 111 7.10 -6.34 7.17
C VAL A 111 7.11 -7.84 6.85
N PRO A 112 7.76 -8.28 5.76
CA PRO A 112 7.87 -9.71 5.47
C PRO A 112 8.75 -10.43 6.51
N GLY A 113 8.47 -11.71 6.73
CA GLY A 113 9.30 -12.58 7.58
C GLY A 113 9.00 -12.58 9.09
N GLU A 114 9.66 -13.47 9.82
CA GLU A 114 9.30 -13.81 11.21
C GLU A 114 9.75 -12.77 12.25
N THR A 115 10.70 -11.89 11.90
CA THR A 115 11.19 -10.81 12.78
C THR A 115 10.33 -9.56 12.75
N GLY A 116 9.23 -9.57 11.98
CA GLY A 116 8.42 -8.38 11.70
C GLY A 116 7.90 -7.67 12.95
N ARG A 117 7.50 -8.39 14.00
CA ARG A 117 6.95 -7.78 15.23
C ARG A 117 7.90 -6.78 15.89
N ARG A 118 9.17 -7.16 16.06
CA ARG A 118 10.19 -6.28 16.64
C ARG A 118 10.45 -5.06 15.76
N ILE A 119 10.51 -5.28 14.45
CA ILE A 119 10.74 -4.19 13.49
C ILE A 119 9.59 -3.19 13.58
N VAL A 120 8.34 -3.65 13.63
CA VAL A 120 7.20 -2.72 13.80
C VAL A 120 7.28 -2.01 15.15
N ASP A 121 7.67 -2.71 16.22
CA ASP A 121 7.81 -2.10 17.54
C ASP A 121 8.82 -0.93 17.57
N LEU A 122 9.85 -0.97 16.72
CA LEU A 122 10.86 0.08 16.59
C LEU A 122 10.37 1.23 15.72
N VAL A 123 9.77 0.93 14.56
CA VAL A 123 9.41 1.99 13.60
C VAL A 123 8.16 2.77 14.01
N GLY A 124 7.29 2.18 14.83
CA GLY A 124 6.10 2.83 15.37
C GLY A 124 6.36 3.74 16.58
N GLN A 125 7.61 3.92 17.03
CA GLN A 125 7.95 4.85 18.12
C GLN A 125 8.02 6.29 17.59
N THR A 126 7.49 7.27 18.32
CA THR A 126 7.65 8.69 17.97
C THR A 126 9.11 9.13 18.06
N ALA A 127 9.76 8.79 19.18
CA ALA A 127 11.13 9.14 19.53
C ALA A 127 11.43 10.63 19.47
N GLU A 128 10.67 11.39 20.26
CA GLU A 128 10.91 12.81 20.44
C GLU A 128 12.17 13.04 21.27
N LEU A 129 13.26 13.39 20.59
CA LEU A 129 14.52 13.77 21.24
C LEU A 129 14.48 15.25 21.66
N ARG A 130 14.78 15.52 22.93
CA ARG A 130 14.91 16.88 23.47
C ARG A 130 16.14 16.99 24.36
N PHE A 131 16.86 18.11 24.26
CA PHE A 131 17.91 18.49 25.20
C PHE A 131 17.40 19.61 26.10
N ARG A 132 17.48 19.38 27.40
CA ARG A 132 16.97 20.28 28.43
C ARG A 132 18.02 20.48 29.51
N GLN A 133 18.12 21.69 30.06
CA GLN A 133 18.91 21.91 31.27
C GLN A 133 18.24 21.20 32.45
N VAL A 134 19.03 20.53 33.29
CA VAL A 134 18.55 20.02 34.57
C VAL A 134 18.44 21.17 35.56
N LEU A 135 17.26 21.39 36.14
CA LEU A 135 17.07 22.38 37.20
C LEU A 135 17.20 21.73 38.58
N VAL A 136 16.63 20.54 38.73
CA VAL A 136 16.66 19.73 39.96
C VAL A 136 16.84 18.27 39.59
N GLU A 137 17.60 17.57 40.42
CA GLU A 137 17.75 16.11 40.42
C GLU A 137 17.54 15.62 41.86
N ALA A 138 16.69 14.61 42.05
CA ALA A 138 16.40 13.99 43.34
C ALA A 138 16.29 12.46 43.22
N GLY A 139 16.32 11.74 44.34
CA GLY A 139 16.17 10.28 44.35
C GLY A 139 14.79 9.81 43.84
N SER A 140 14.67 8.53 43.53
CA SER A 140 13.51 7.91 42.87
C SER A 140 12.16 8.08 43.58
N VAL A 141 12.16 8.17 44.91
CA VAL A 141 10.95 8.27 45.75
C VAL A 141 10.87 9.66 46.38
N PRO A 142 9.68 10.28 46.43
CA PRO A 142 9.50 11.60 47.03
C PRO A 142 9.76 11.62 48.53
N THR A 143 10.40 12.69 48.99
CA THR A 143 10.64 12.94 50.41
C THR A 143 9.92 14.20 50.88
N PRO A 144 9.57 14.32 52.19
CA PRO A 144 8.88 15.51 52.71
C PRO A 144 9.61 16.84 52.49
N ASN A 145 10.93 16.80 52.26
CA ASN A 145 11.76 17.99 52.09
C ASN A 145 11.97 18.38 50.61
N ASP A 146 11.42 17.61 49.65
CA ASP A 146 11.62 17.86 48.22
C ASP A 146 11.08 19.23 47.77
N GLY A 147 10.13 19.80 48.51
CA GLY A 147 9.63 21.16 48.29
C GLY A 147 10.71 22.24 48.43
N GLU A 148 11.75 22.00 49.22
CA GLU A 148 12.89 22.92 49.36
C GLU A 148 13.79 22.93 48.12
N LEU A 149 13.88 21.80 47.40
CA LEU A 149 14.73 21.66 46.20
C LEU A 149 14.21 22.50 45.02
N ILE A 150 12.89 22.73 44.99
CA ILE A 150 12.22 23.54 43.98
C ILE A 150 11.89 24.95 44.47
N ALA A 151 12.20 25.26 45.75
CA ALA A 151 11.94 26.56 46.34
C ALA A 151 12.82 27.64 45.68
N GLY A 152 12.19 28.53 44.91
CA GLY A 152 12.88 29.60 44.17
C GLY A 152 12.99 29.35 42.66
N LEU A 153 12.53 28.21 42.15
CA LEU A 153 12.37 28.00 40.72
C LEU A 153 11.07 28.64 40.23
N ASN A 154 11.13 29.29 39.06
CA ASN A 154 9.96 29.84 38.40
C ASN A 154 9.19 28.75 37.62
N ILE A 155 8.57 27.81 38.35
CA ILE A 155 7.80 26.69 37.81
C ILE A 155 6.35 26.73 38.27
N SER A 156 5.42 26.17 37.48
CA SER A 156 3.98 26.19 37.76
C SER A 156 3.64 25.43 39.05
N ALA A 157 2.55 25.81 39.73
CA ALA A 157 2.09 25.10 40.93
C ALA A 157 1.74 23.63 40.64
N GLU A 158 1.29 23.32 39.42
CA GLU A 158 1.02 21.97 38.96
C GLU A 158 2.30 21.14 38.87
N ASP A 159 3.36 21.68 38.25
CA ASP A 159 4.65 20.99 38.14
C ASP A 159 5.33 20.79 39.50
N GLN A 160 5.17 21.76 40.42
CA GLN A 160 5.64 21.61 41.81
C GLN A 160 4.95 20.42 42.48
N ALA A 161 3.62 20.35 42.40
CA ALA A 161 2.85 19.24 42.95
C ALA A 161 3.29 17.91 42.31
N ARG A 162 3.37 17.85 40.97
CA ARG A 162 3.83 16.67 40.22
C ARG A 162 5.17 16.18 40.73
N PHE A 163 6.16 17.06 40.90
CA PHE A 163 7.50 16.66 41.36
C PHE A 163 7.47 16.06 42.77
N THR A 164 6.75 16.69 43.70
CA THR A 164 6.66 16.23 45.09
C THR A 164 5.88 14.92 45.26
N THR A 165 5.09 14.50 44.27
CA THR A 165 4.34 13.24 44.30
C THR A 165 4.85 12.18 43.34
N LEU A 166 5.72 12.54 42.39
CA LEU A 166 6.25 11.63 41.39
C LEU A 166 7.08 10.54 42.07
N ASP A 167 6.76 9.28 41.81
CA ASP A 167 7.51 8.10 42.26
C ASP A 167 8.00 7.32 41.03
N CYS A 168 9.31 7.25 40.86
CA CYS A 168 9.91 6.59 39.70
C CYS A 168 9.85 5.07 39.74
N THR A 169 9.53 4.46 40.88
CA THR A 169 9.38 3.00 40.99
C THR A 169 8.09 2.50 40.35
N ALA A 170 7.10 3.38 40.18
CA ALA A 170 5.79 3.12 39.58
C ALA A 170 5.52 3.98 38.35
N PHE A 171 6.56 4.57 37.75
CA PHE A 171 6.42 5.54 36.67
C PHE A 171 5.99 4.88 35.35
N ASP A 172 4.83 5.29 34.83
CA ASP A 172 4.39 4.97 33.48
C ASP A 172 4.89 6.03 32.49
N SER A 173 5.95 5.70 31.76
CA SER A 173 6.52 6.54 30.71
C SER A 173 5.50 6.97 29.64
N LYS A 174 4.44 6.19 29.40
CA LYS A 174 3.42 6.50 28.38
C LYS A 174 2.44 7.60 28.80
N ALA A 175 2.39 7.91 30.09
CA ALA A 175 1.58 8.99 30.65
C ALA A 175 2.33 10.33 30.69
N SER A 176 3.63 10.35 30.38
CA SER A 176 4.44 11.56 30.35
C SER A 176 4.09 12.41 29.13
N VAL A 177 3.57 13.62 29.36
CA VAL A 177 3.35 14.62 28.31
C VAL A 177 4.56 15.55 28.29
N ASP A 178 5.28 15.56 27.17
CA ASP A 178 6.51 16.34 26.99
C ASP A 178 6.30 17.41 25.91
N GLN A 179 6.03 18.65 26.34
CA GLN A 179 5.91 19.80 25.44
C GLN A 179 7.22 20.60 25.41
N PRO A 180 7.73 20.98 24.22
CA PRO A 180 9.06 21.58 24.09
C PRO A 180 9.20 22.92 24.82
N GLU A 181 8.13 23.72 24.89
CA GLU A 181 8.16 25.05 25.49
C GLU A 181 7.85 25.05 27.00
N SER A 182 7.44 23.91 27.57
CA SER A 182 7.13 23.79 29.00
C SER A 182 8.29 23.20 29.79
N VAL A 183 8.25 23.40 31.10
CA VAL A 183 9.04 22.61 32.05
C VAL A 183 8.60 21.15 31.97
N LEU A 184 9.53 20.22 32.15
CA LEU A 184 9.24 18.79 32.21
C LEU A 184 9.62 18.23 33.57
N VAL A 185 8.66 17.60 34.24
CA VAL A 185 8.86 16.83 35.47
C VAL A 185 8.75 15.36 35.14
N THR A 186 9.84 14.61 35.28
CA THR A 186 9.91 13.21 34.82
C THR A 186 10.98 12.40 35.56
N CYS A 187 11.02 11.11 35.27
CA CYS A 187 12.00 10.14 35.77
C CYS A 187 13.08 9.83 34.73
N ASP A 188 14.21 9.28 35.18
CA ASP A 188 15.09 8.55 34.28
C ASP A 188 14.54 7.16 33.93
N ARG A 189 15.07 6.61 32.84
CA ARG A 189 14.69 5.29 32.33
C ARG A 189 14.90 4.13 33.30
N ASN A 190 15.83 4.26 34.25
CA ASN A 190 16.10 3.21 35.24
C ASN A 190 15.26 3.38 36.51
N GLY A 191 14.48 4.46 36.60
CA GLY A 191 13.62 4.76 37.74
C GLY A 191 14.40 5.08 39.02
N VAL A 192 15.63 5.60 38.90
CA VAL A 192 16.56 5.88 40.00
C VAL A 192 16.50 7.35 40.43
N ALA A 193 16.16 8.26 39.52
CA ALA A 193 16.18 9.69 39.76
C ALA A 193 14.97 10.41 39.14
N ARG A 194 14.53 11.47 39.83
CA ARG A 194 13.51 12.43 39.40
C ARG A 194 14.16 13.73 38.99
N TYR A 195 13.63 14.33 37.92
CA TYR A 195 14.15 15.55 37.35
C TYR A 195 13.07 16.61 37.22
N VAL A 196 13.47 17.86 37.45
CA VAL A 196 12.79 19.04 36.93
C VAL A 196 13.69 19.62 35.85
N LEU A 197 13.17 19.71 34.63
CA LEU A 197 13.93 20.11 33.45
C LEU A 197 13.37 21.41 32.87
N ALA A 198 14.26 22.31 32.45
CA ALA A 198 13.90 23.53 31.75
C ALA A 198 13.24 23.23 30.37
N PRO A 199 12.60 24.23 29.73
CA PRO A 199 12.16 24.13 28.34
C PRO A 199 13.27 23.62 27.41
N ALA A 200 12.88 22.89 26.36
CA ALA A 200 13.81 22.28 25.42
C ALA A 200 14.45 23.33 24.51
N VAL A 201 15.78 23.34 24.47
CA VAL A 201 16.55 24.28 23.63
C VAL A 201 16.93 23.64 22.30
N VAL A 202 17.23 22.35 22.29
CA VAL A 202 17.55 21.56 21.09
C VAL A 202 16.55 20.42 21.00
N ILE A 203 15.97 20.21 19.81
CA ILE A 203 15.01 19.13 19.57
C ILE A 203 15.46 18.23 18.43
N GLY A 204 14.79 17.09 18.22
CA GLY A 204 15.18 16.09 17.20
C GLY A 204 15.42 16.66 15.79
N ARG A 205 14.67 17.68 15.35
CA ARG A 205 14.89 18.33 14.03
C ARG A 205 16.25 19.02 13.88
N ASP A 206 16.88 19.34 15.00
CA ASP A 206 18.19 19.98 15.04
C ASP A 206 19.33 18.93 14.88
N VAL A 207 19.01 17.62 14.88
CA VAL A 207 19.95 16.51 14.63
C VAL A 207 19.99 16.15 13.14
N SER A 208 21.19 16.02 12.58
CA SER A 208 21.45 15.67 11.18
C SER A 208 21.91 14.21 10.99
N GLY A 209 22.47 13.60 12.04
CA GLY A 209 22.95 12.23 12.00
C GLY A 209 22.99 11.61 13.39
N ALA A 210 22.80 10.29 13.45
CA ALA A 210 23.00 9.49 14.64
C ALA A 210 23.67 8.17 14.26
N THR A 211 24.69 7.76 15.01
CA THR A 211 25.45 6.52 14.76
C THR A 211 25.75 5.80 16.06
N ALA A 212 25.53 4.48 16.06
CA ALA A 212 25.95 3.63 17.18
C ALA A 212 27.44 3.32 17.06
N ALA A 213 28.19 3.59 18.11
CA ALA A 213 29.63 3.37 18.15
C ALA A 213 30.04 2.70 19.46
N ILE A 214 31.24 2.10 19.44
CA ILE A 214 31.93 1.61 20.63
C ILE A 214 33.18 2.44 20.79
N ASP A 215 33.49 2.84 22.01
CA ASP A 215 34.75 3.51 22.31
C ASP A 215 35.82 2.42 22.50
N PRO A 216 36.80 2.27 21.60
CA PRO A 216 37.83 1.25 21.72
C PRO A 216 38.80 1.49 22.89
N GLN A 217 38.80 2.70 23.49
CA GLN A 217 39.67 3.08 24.60
C GLN A 217 38.98 3.00 25.97
N SER A 218 37.65 3.00 25.99
CA SER A 218 36.85 2.91 27.20
C SER A 218 36.10 1.58 27.28
N LEU A 219 36.15 0.91 28.43
CA LEU A 219 35.36 -0.31 28.70
C LEU A 219 33.84 -0.04 28.85
N SER A 220 33.39 1.19 28.60
CA SER A 220 32.05 1.70 28.92
C SER A 220 30.92 1.26 27.97
N GLY A 221 31.14 0.28 27.09
CA GLY A 221 30.09 -0.28 26.24
C GLY A 221 29.71 0.60 25.04
N TRP A 222 28.53 0.36 24.48
CA TRP A 222 28.04 1.07 23.29
C TRP A 222 27.49 2.45 23.64
N PHE A 223 27.66 3.43 22.74
CA PHE A 223 27.08 4.75 22.84
C PHE A 223 26.48 5.20 21.50
N VAL A 224 25.64 6.23 21.52
CA VAL A 224 25.10 6.85 20.30
C VAL A 224 25.74 8.21 20.11
N SER A 225 26.50 8.38 19.03
CA SER A 225 27.02 9.66 18.58
C SER A 225 25.95 10.40 17.79
N LEU A 226 25.79 11.69 18.05
CA LEU A 226 24.87 12.60 17.38
C LEU A 226 25.64 13.71 16.69
N ASP A 227 25.25 14.00 15.46
CA ASP A 227 25.75 15.12 14.67
C ASP A 227 24.61 16.13 14.50
N PHE A 228 24.81 17.37 14.95
CA PHE A 228 23.81 18.43 14.82
C PHE A 228 23.87 19.11 13.45
N THR A 229 22.72 19.63 13.02
CA THR A 229 22.64 20.61 11.93
C THR A 229 23.40 21.90 12.30
N GLY A 230 23.61 22.80 11.33
CA GLY A 230 24.24 24.10 11.61
C GLY A 230 23.50 24.94 12.65
N ASP A 231 22.16 24.89 12.65
CA ASP A 231 21.33 25.57 13.66
C ASP A 231 21.39 24.85 15.01
N GLY A 232 21.32 23.51 14.99
CA GLY A 232 21.45 22.69 16.20
C GLY A 232 22.79 22.90 16.91
N THR A 233 23.89 23.01 16.15
CA THR A 233 25.23 23.28 16.69
C THR A 233 25.27 24.60 17.45
N ARG A 234 24.64 25.65 16.91
CA ARG A 234 24.59 26.97 17.59
C ARG A 234 23.76 26.90 18.87
N LYS A 235 22.56 26.31 18.81
CA LYS A 235 21.68 26.18 19.98
C LYS A 235 22.30 25.32 21.08
N PHE A 236 22.90 24.19 20.71
CA PHE A 236 23.56 23.29 21.67
C PHE A 236 24.84 23.92 22.26
N GLY A 237 25.62 24.61 21.44
CA GLY A 237 26.77 25.37 21.90
C GLY A 237 26.39 26.46 22.90
N GLN A 238 25.31 27.19 22.64
CA GLN A 238 24.79 28.19 23.57
C GLN A 238 24.28 27.54 24.88
N LEU A 239 23.45 26.49 24.79
CA LEU A 239 22.98 25.76 25.97
C LEU A 239 24.14 25.28 26.83
N THR A 240 25.16 24.67 26.23
CA THR A 240 26.33 24.18 26.98
C THR A 240 27.17 25.31 27.59
N GLN A 241 27.30 26.45 26.91
CA GLN A 241 27.95 27.65 27.47
C GLN A 241 27.20 28.22 28.67
N ASP A 242 25.87 28.25 28.61
CA ASP A 242 25.04 28.82 29.67
C ASP A 242 25.10 27.96 30.95
N VAL A 243 25.23 26.64 30.80
CA VAL A 243 25.18 25.71 31.95
C VAL A 243 26.55 25.34 32.54
N VAL A 244 27.64 25.38 31.76
CA VAL A 244 28.95 24.81 32.17
C VAL A 244 29.49 25.36 33.50
N ASN A 245 29.27 26.65 33.78
CA ASN A 245 29.77 27.32 34.98
C ASN A 245 28.80 27.28 36.17
N LEU A 246 27.64 26.64 36.03
CA LEU A 246 26.65 26.55 37.09
C LEU A 246 27.01 25.48 38.13
N PRO A 247 26.49 25.60 39.37
CA PRO A 247 26.62 24.53 40.36
C PRO A 247 25.86 23.27 39.92
N ALA A 248 26.27 22.10 40.42
CA ALA A 248 25.49 20.88 40.20
C ALA A 248 24.15 20.95 40.97
N PRO A 249 23.03 20.44 40.43
CA PRO A 249 22.89 19.72 39.15
C PRO A 249 22.66 20.63 37.93
N GLN A 250 22.63 21.96 38.09
CA GLN A 250 22.29 22.92 37.02
C GLN A 250 23.28 22.99 35.85
N ASN A 251 24.47 22.40 36.01
CA ASN A 251 25.47 22.22 34.96
C ASN A 251 25.32 20.92 34.15
N GLN A 252 24.20 20.22 34.29
CA GLN A 252 23.88 19.05 33.50
C GLN A 252 22.90 19.39 32.36
N VAL A 253 23.05 18.69 31.24
CA VAL A 253 22.08 18.71 30.14
C VAL A 253 21.46 17.33 30.02
N ALA A 254 20.17 17.24 30.31
CA ALA A 254 19.38 16.02 30.17
C ALA A 254 19.05 15.77 28.69
N ILE A 255 19.25 14.52 28.28
CA ILE A 255 18.84 13.96 27.00
C ILE A 255 17.56 13.19 27.26
N VAL A 256 16.45 13.73 26.76
CA VAL A 256 15.10 13.22 26.98
C VAL A 256 14.58 12.59 25.70
N LEU A 257 14.01 11.39 25.83
CA LEU A 257 13.35 10.66 24.75
C LEU A 257 11.93 10.29 25.16
N ASP A 258 10.96 10.75 24.38
CA ASP A 258 9.53 10.53 24.62
C ASP A 258 9.14 10.85 26.09
N GLY A 259 9.67 11.96 26.61
CA GLY A 259 9.38 12.43 27.96
C GLY A 259 10.11 11.71 29.10
N VAL A 260 11.10 10.83 28.82
CA VAL A 260 11.90 10.11 29.82
C VAL A 260 13.39 10.49 29.71
N VAL A 261 14.08 10.69 30.83
CA VAL A 261 15.53 10.98 30.81
C VAL A 261 16.31 9.71 30.51
N VAL A 262 17.10 9.72 29.43
CA VAL A 262 17.97 8.60 29.07
C VAL A 262 19.36 8.78 29.67
N SER A 263 19.86 10.01 29.67
CA SER A 263 21.10 10.40 30.35
C SER A 263 21.11 11.90 30.67
N ALA A 264 21.79 12.29 31.75
CA ALA A 264 21.97 13.68 32.16
C ALA A 264 23.46 13.97 32.48
N PRO A 265 24.34 13.93 31.47
CA PRO A 265 25.77 14.16 31.69
C PRO A 265 26.04 15.60 32.16
N ARG A 266 27.04 15.74 33.03
CA ARG A 266 27.60 17.04 33.41
C ARG A 266 28.40 17.64 32.25
N ILE A 267 28.17 18.91 31.97
CA ILE A 267 28.95 19.67 31.00
C ILE A 267 30.23 20.18 31.69
N ASN A 268 31.39 19.73 31.22
CA ASN A 268 32.70 20.15 31.76
C ASN A 268 33.33 21.28 30.95
N GLU A 269 33.01 21.36 29.65
CA GLU A 269 33.43 22.42 28.74
C GLU A 269 32.29 22.72 27.75
N ALA A 270 32.25 23.93 27.22
CA ALA A 270 31.27 24.30 26.22
C ALA A 270 31.49 23.53 24.91
N ILE A 271 30.45 22.88 24.39
CA ILE A 271 30.55 22.01 23.22
C ILE A 271 30.12 22.80 21.97
N LEU A 272 31.09 23.41 21.31
CA LEU A 272 30.86 24.24 20.11
C LEU A 272 31.00 23.47 18.79
N GLY A 273 31.44 22.20 18.86
CA GLY A 273 31.77 21.37 17.70
C GLY A 273 30.58 20.66 17.04
N GLY A 274 29.36 20.81 17.56
CA GLY A 274 28.16 20.25 16.92
C GLY A 274 28.00 18.74 17.07
N GLN A 275 28.72 18.10 17.99
CA GLN A 275 28.62 16.67 18.27
C GLN A 275 28.25 16.43 19.74
N ALA A 276 27.42 15.43 19.98
CA ALA A 276 27.07 14.97 21.32
C ALA A 276 27.08 13.44 21.38
N GLN A 277 27.30 12.88 22.58
CA GLN A 277 27.26 11.45 22.79
C GLN A 277 26.19 11.12 23.85
N ILE A 278 25.26 10.25 23.48
CA ILE A 278 24.35 9.62 24.43
C ILE A 278 25.06 8.38 24.98
N THR A 279 25.56 8.49 26.19
CA THR A 279 26.17 7.37 26.92
C THR A 279 25.16 6.69 27.83
N GLY A 280 25.39 5.40 28.09
CA GLY A 280 24.55 4.56 28.92
C GLY A 280 24.99 3.10 28.80
N SER A 281 24.47 2.23 29.66
CA SER A 281 24.72 0.77 29.61
C SER A 281 23.96 0.11 28.45
N PHE A 282 24.16 0.57 27.22
CA PHE A 282 23.50 0.04 26.04
C PHE A 282 24.16 -1.25 25.56
N SER A 283 23.33 -2.21 25.15
CA SER A 283 23.78 -3.29 24.26
C SER A 283 24.03 -2.75 22.84
N GLN A 284 24.76 -3.51 22.02
CA GLN A 284 24.96 -3.20 20.59
C GLN A 284 23.62 -2.92 19.88
N LEU A 285 22.65 -3.75 20.19
CA LEU A 285 21.36 -3.76 19.53
C LEU A 285 20.52 -2.55 19.92
N GLU A 286 20.49 -2.20 21.21
CA GLU A 286 19.78 -1.00 21.70
C GLU A 286 20.40 0.29 21.16
N ALA A 287 21.74 0.37 21.09
CA ALA A 287 22.42 1.53 20.52
C ALA A 287 22.12 1.70 19.03
N GLN A 288 22.10 0.60 18.26
CA GLN A 288 21.73 0.61 16.84
C GLN A 288 20.27 1.01 16.62
N ASP A 289 19.35 0.43 17.39
CA ASP A 289 17.92 0.73 17.32
C ASP A 289 17.68 2.22 17.65
N LEU A 290 18.29 2.72 18.72
CA LEU A 290 18.20 4.13 19.10
C LEU A 290 18.80 5.07 18.03
N ALA A 291 19.99 4.75 17.52
CA ALA A 291 20.61 5.54 16.46
C ALA A 291 19.75 5.60 15.19
N ASN A 292 19.16 4.47 14.78
CA ASN A 292 18.28 4.42 13.61
C ASN A 292 17.04 5.30 13.82
N VAL A 293 16.40 5.20 14.97
CA VAL A 293 15.22 5.98 15.31
C VAL A 293 15.52 7.48 15.34
N LEU A 294 16.66 7.89 15.89
CA LEU A 294 17.11 9.29 15.97
C LEU A 294 17.55 9.88 14.62
N LYS A 295 18.19 9.07 13.78
CA LYS A 295 18.74 9.50 12.48
C LYS A 295 17.66 10.02 11.51
N TYR A 296 16.48 9.41 11.52
CA TYR A 296 15.38 9.77 10.62
C TYR A 296 14.39 10.77 11.22
N GLY A 297 14.67 11.29 12.43
CA GLY A 297 13.85 12.28 13.11
C GLY A 297 12.60 11.71 13.77
N SER A 298 11.88 12.54 14.54
CA SER A 298 10.64 12.15 15.21
C SER A 298 9.45 12.16 14.24
N LEU A 299 8.44 11.33 14.52
CA LEU A 299 7.19 11.35 13.76
C LEU A 299 6.44 12.67 13.99
N PRO A 300 5.79 13.26 12.96
CA PRO A 300 5.05 14.53 13.10
C PRO A 300 3.74 14.38 13.88
N LEU A 301 3.30 13.14 14.12
CA LEU A 301 2.11 12.79 14.87
C LEU A 301 2.45 11.62 15.79
N ALA A 302 1.82 11.59 16.97
CA ALA A 302 1.80 10.39 17.79
C ALA A 302 0.87 9.35 17.16
N PHE A 303 1.19 8.07 17.30
CA PHE A 303 0.38 6.98 16.78
C PHE A 303 0.05 5.95 17.85
N ASP A 304 -1.22 5.58 17.94
CA ASP A 304 -1.68 4.41 18.66
C ASP A 304 -1.58 3.17 17.78
N ARG A 305 -1.20 2.05 18.41
CA ARG A 305 -1.10 0.77 17.72
C ARG A 305 -2.48 0.14 17.64
N GLY A 306 -2.93 -0.09 16.41
CA GLY A 306 -4.09 -0.89 16.09
C GLY A 306 -3.77 -2.39 16.07
N GLU A 307 -4.52 -3.13 15.27
CA GLU A 307 -4.41 -4.58 15.17
C GLU A 307 -3.05 -5.03 14.61
N VAL A 308 -2.44 -6.01 15.27
CA VAL A 308 -1.20 -6.68 14.83
C VAL A 308 -1.60 -8.04 14.24
N GLN A 309 -1.38 -8.22 12.94
CA GLN A 309 -1.63 -9.48 12.25
C GLN A 309 -0.29 -10.13 11.87
N GLN A 310 -0.09 -11.37 12.29
CA GLN A 310 1.11 -12.14 11.95
C GLN A 310 0.70 -13.39 11.17
N VAL A 311 1.31 -13.56 9.99
CA VAL A 311 1.05 -14.69 9.09
C VAL A 311 2.37 -15.42 8.88
N SER A 312 2.40 -16.74 9.00
CA SER A 312 3.64 -17.48 8.74
C SER A 312 3.95 -17.54 7.23
N PRO A 313 5.23 -17.53 6.82
CA PRO A 313 5.60 -17.70 5.42
C PRO A 313 5.09 -19.01 4.80
N THR A 314 5.01 -20.07 5.61
CA THR A 314 4.46 -21.37 5.18
C THR A 314 2.99 -21.27 4.82
N LEU A 315 2.17 -20.61 5.65
CA LEU A 315 0.75 -20.44 5.38
C LEU A 315 0.54 -19.58 4.13
N GLY A 316 1.30 -18.48 4.00
CA GLY A 316 1.21 -17.63 2.81
C GLY A 316 1.56 -18.38 1.53
N GLY A 317 2.67 -19.12 1.53
CA GLY A 317 3.10 -19.90 0.36
C GLY A 317 2.08 -20.97 -0.04
N ASP A 318 1.43 -21.62 0.92
CA ASP A 318 0.38 -22.60 0.66
C ASP A 318 -0.89 -21.94 0.07
N GLN A 319 -1.26 -20.74 0.55
CA GLN A 319 -2.38 -19.97 0.01
C GLN A 319 -2.12 -19.52 -1.44
N LEU A 320 -0.90 -19.06 -1.74
CA LEU A 320 -0.52 -18.71 -3.12
C LEU A 320 -0.64 -19.92 -4.05
N ARG A 321 -0.12 -21.08 -3.65
CA ARG A 321 -0.21 -22.31 -4.44
C ARG A 321 -1.65 -22.75 -4.65
N ALA A 322 -2.47 -22.71 -3.60
CA ALA A 322 -3.89 -23.04 -3.69
C ALA A 322 -4.65 -22.09 -4.63
N GLY A 323 -4.38 -20.78 -4.54
CA GLY A 323 -4.97 -19.77 -5.43
C GLY A 323 -4.58 -19.97 -6.90
N LEU A 324 -3.29 -20.22 -7.18
CA LEU A 324 -2.81 -20.49 -8.54
C LEU A 324 -3.39 -21.79 -9.11
N LEU A 325 -3.50 -22.85 -8.30
CA LEU A 325 -4.15 -24.10 -8.70
C LEU A 325 -5.64 -23.90 -9.00
N ALA A 326 -6.37 -23.17 -8.13
CA ALA A 326 -7.78 -22.86 -8.34
C ALA A 326 -8.00 -22.05 -9.61
N GLY A 327 -7.20 -21.01 -9.84
CA GLY A 327 -7.25 -20.21 -11.06
C GLY A 327 -6.90 -21.01 -12.31
N GLY A 328 -5.86 -21.85 -12.27
CA GLY A 328 -5.46 -22.71 -13.37
C GLY A 328 -6.52 -23.75 -13.74
N LEU A 329 -7.11 -24.43 -12.74
CA LEU A 329 -8.21 -25.37 -12.95
C LEU A 329 -9.47 -24.67 -13.48
N GLY A 330 -9.81 -23.50 -12.95
CA GLY A 330 -10.93 -22.69 -13.44
C GLY A 330 -10.75 -22.28 -14.90
N LEU A 331 -9.57 -21.77 -15.25
CA LEU A 331 -9.23 -21.41 -16.63
C LEU A 331 -9.31 -22.63 -17.57
N LEU A 332 -8.77 -23.78 -17.13
CA LEU A 332 -8.81 -25.03 -17.89
C LEU A 332 -10.25 -25.45 -18.17
N LEU A 333 -11.13 -25.42 -17.16
CA LEU A 333 -12.53 -25.78 -17.31
C LEU A 333 -13.27 -24.84 -18.28
N VAL A 334 -13.03 -23.53 -18.20
CA VAL A 334 -13.61 -22.54 -19.13
C VAL A 334 -13.14 -22.80 -20.57
N ILE A 335 -11.85 -23.09 -20.77
CA ILE A 335 -11.29 -23.42 -22.08
C ILE A 335 -11.90 -24.72 -22.63
N LEU A 336 -11.97 -25.77 -21.82
CA LEU A 336 -12.54 -27.06 -22.22
C LEU A 336 -14.02 -26.92 -22.60
N TYR A 337 -14.81 -26.24 -21.77
CA TYR A 337 -16.20 -25.95 -22.07
C TYR A 337 -16.34 -25.16 -23.38
N SER A 338 -15.51 -24.14 -23.57
CA SER A 338 -15.53 -23.32 -24.78
C SER A 338 -15.16 -24.11 -26.03
N ILE A 339 -14.20 -25.02 -25.96
CA ILE A 339 -13.83 -25.92 -27.07
C ILE A 339 -15.01 -26.85 -27.41
N LEU A 340 -15.64 -27.45 -26.41
CA LEU A 340 -16.75 -28.38 -26.62
C LEU A 340 -17.97 -27.66 -27.22
N TYR A 341 -18.32 -26.50 -26.67
CA TYR A 341 -19.54 -25.77 -27.04
C TYR A 341 -19.37 -24.90 -28.30
N TYR A 342 -18.28 -24.13 -28.41
CA TYR A 342 -18.02 -23.21 -29.53
C TYR A 342 -17.09 -23.77 -30.61
N ARG A 343 -16.42 -24.91 -30.38
CA ARG A 343 -15.57 -25.61 -31.38
C ARG A 343 -14.52 -24.69 -31.98
N ALA A 344 -14.44 -24.54 -33.31
CA ALA A 344 -13.42 -23.69 -33.94
C ALA A 344 -13.53 -22.20 -33.57
N LEU A 345 -14.70 -21.70 -33.13
CA LEU A 345 -14.83 -20.35 -32.57
C LEU A 345 -14.13 -20.20 -31.22
N SER A 346 -13.82 -21.29 -30.50
CA SER A 346 -13.09 -21.23 -29.24
C SER A 346 -11.68 -20.65 -29.35
N VAL A 347 -11.06 -20.66 -30.55
CA VAL A 347 -9.78 -19.99 -30.80
C VAL A 347 -9.85 -18.49 -30.45
N VAL A 348 -11.01 -17.87 -30.69
CA VAL A 348 -11.25 -16.47 -30.32
C VAL A 348 -11.30 -16.31 -28.80
N VAL A 349 -11.98 -17.23 -28.09
CA VAL A 349 -12.09 -17.21 -26.62
C VAL A 349 -10.73 -17.39 -25.99
N ILE A 350 -9.98 -18.41 -26.42
CA ILE A 350 -8.64 -18.71 -25.91
C ILE A 350 -7.69 -17.54 -26.18
N GLY A 351 -7.71 -16.98 -27.39
CA GLY A 351 -6.89 -15.80 -27.72
C GLY A 351 -7.26 -14.57 -26.90
N SER A 352 -8.55 -14.37 -26.63
CA SER A 352 -9.04 -13.23 -25.83
C SER A 352 -8.64 -13.38 -24.36
N LEU A 353 -8.82 -14.58 -23.78
CA LEU A 353 -8.38 -14.89 -22.41
C LEU A 353 -6.86 -14.79 -22.25
N ALA A 354 -6.08 -15.26 -23.23
CA ALA A 354 -4.62 -15.12 -23.21
C ALA A 354 -4.18 -13.65 -23.25
N LEU A 355 -4.84 -12.85 -24.10
CA LEU A 355 -4.57 -11.41 -24.18
C LEU A 355 -4.96 -10.68 -22.90
N ALA A 356 -6.12 -11.03 -22.32
CA ALA A 356 -6.57 -10.49 -21.04
C ALA A 356 -5.58 -10.83 -19.92
N ALA A 357 -5.17 -12.09 -19.81
CA ALA A 357 -4.18 -12.53 -18.83
C ALA A 357 -2.84 -11.79 -18.98
N ALA A 358 -2.36 -11.59 -20.22
CA ALA A 358 -1.17 -10.80 -20.48
C ALA A 358 -1.32 -9.35 -20.00
N HIS A 359 -2.45 -8.70 -20.29
CA HIS A 359 -2.71 -7.33 -19.83
C HIS A 359 -2.82 -7.24 -18.31
N VAL A 360 -3.45 -8.23 -17.65
CA VAL A 360 -3.54 -8.28 -16.19
C VAL A 360 -2.14 -8.40 -15.58
N LEU A 361 -1.33 -9.36 -16.03
CA LEU A 361 0.02 -9.56 -15.51
C LEU A 361 0.92 -8.34 -15.75
N LEU A 362 0.87 -7.75 -16.94
CA LEU A 362 1.64 -6.54 -17.26
C LEU A 362 1.19 -5.35 -16.42
N SER A 363 -0.12 -5.18 -16.20
CA SER A 363 -0.65 -4.11 -15.37
C SER A 363 -0.22 -4.26 -13.91
N LEU A 364 -0.31 -5.49 -13.36
CA LEU A 364 0.11 -5.76 -11.99
C LEU A 364 1.61 -5.53 -11.79
N ALA A 365 2.45 -6.01 -12.72
CA ALA A 365 3.90 -5.77 -12.65
C ALA A 365 4.24 -4.28 -12.72
N LEU A 366 3.60 -3.53 -13.63
CA LEU A 366 3.80 -2.08 -13.74
C LEU A 366 3.34 -1.33 -12.48
N LEU A 367 2.22 -1.74 -11.89
CA LEU A 367 1.71 -1.13 -10.65
C LEU A 367 2.62 -1.44 -9.45
N THR A 368 3.19 -2.65 -9.41
CA THR A 368 4.20 -3.02 -8.42
C THR A 368 5.40 -2.08 -8.49
N GLU A 369 5.96 -1.85 -9.68
CA GLU A 369 7.13 -0.99 -9.83
C GLU A 369 6.82 0.50 -9.62
N SER A 370 5.69 0.98 -10.14
CA SER A 370 5.39 2.43 -10.13
C SER A 370 4.81 2.96 -8.82
N VAL A 371 3.98 2.16 -8.14
CA VAL A 371 3.24 2.59 -6.94
C VAL A 371 3.47 1.65 -5.75
N GLY A 372 4.25 0.58 -5.91
CA GLY A 372 4.48 -0.40 -4.86
C GLY A 372 3.30 -1.34 -4.64
N TYR A 373 2.41 -1.52 -5.63
CA TYR A 373 1.23 -2.38 -5.48
C TYR A 373 1.61 -3.82 -5.12
N THR A 374 0.92 -4.38 -4.11
CA THR A 374 1.06 -5.77 -3.68
C THR A 374 -0.18 -6.60 -4.01
N LEU A 375 0.03 -7.77 -4.60
CA LEU A 375 -1.03 -8.72 -4.90
C LEU A 375 -1.38 -9.53 -3.66
N THR A 376 -2.61 -9.41 -3.16
CA THR A 376 -3.13 -10.17 -2.02
C THR A 376 -3.88 -11.43 -2.47
N LEU A 377 -4.17 -12.35 -1.55
CA LEU A 377 -5.02 -13.51 -1.78
C LEU A 377 -6.42 -13.10 -2.26
N ALA A 378 -6.97 -12.04 -1.68
CA ALA A 378 -8.23 -11.45 -2.12
C ALA A 378 -8.11 -10.88 -3.54
N GLY A 379 -6.98 -10.25 -3.89
CA GLY A 379 -6.67 -9.83 -5.25
C GLY A 379 -6.61 -10.99 -6.25
N ILE A 380 -6.03 -12.13 -5.86
CA ILE A 380 -6.04 -13.38 -6.64
C ILE A 380 -7.48 -13.84 -6.86
N ALA A 381 -8.32 -13.88 -5.82
CA ALA A 381 -9.73 -14.26 -5.97
C ALA A 381 -10.47 -13.35 -6.96
N GLY A 382 -10.23 -12.04 -6.93
CA GLY A 382 -10.78 -11.09 -7.92
C GLY A 382 -10.32 -11.39 -9.35
N THR A 383 -9.06 -11.78 -9.52
CA THR A 383 -8.51 -12.21 -10.82
C THR A 383 -9.14 -13.52 -11.31
N ILE A 384 -9.42 -14.46 -10.41
CA ILE A 384 -10.11 -15.72 -10.73
C ILE A 384 -11.56 -15.44 -11.16
N VAL A 385 -12.29 -14.60 -10.42
CA VAL A 385 -13.66 -14.19 -10.77
C VAL A 385 -13.70 -13.54 -12.16
N ALA A 386 -12.68 -12.75 -12.50
CA ALA A 386 -12.57 -12.10 -13.80
C ALA A 386 -12.50 -13.09 -14.99
N ILE A 387 -12.01 -14.32 -14.80
CA ILE A 387 -12.03 -15.35 -15.85
C ILE A 387 -13.48 -15.68 -16.24
N GLY A 388 -14.38 -15.73 -15.26
CA GLY A 388 -15.81 -15.96 -15.50
C GLY A 388 -16.49 -14.74 -16.16
N VAL A 389 -16.21 -13.53 -15.66
CA VAL A 389 -16.76 -12.28 -16.22
C VAL A 389 -16.33 -12.10 -17.69
N THR A 390 -15.03 -12.26 -17.98
CA THR A 390 -14.51 -12.20 -19.36
C THR A 390 -15.14 -13.27 -20.26
N ALA A 391 -15.36 -14.49 -19.74
CA ALA A 391 -16.03 -15.54 -20.50
C ALA A 391 -17.50 -15.18 -20.85
N ASP A 392 -18.22 -14.52 -19.94
CA ASP A 392 -19.61 -14.10 -20.16
C ASP A 392 -19.75 -13.14 -21.36
N SER A 393 -18.83 -12.17 -21.47
CA SER A 393 -18.75 -11.24 -22.60
C SER A 393 -18.67 -11.96 -23.97
N PHE A 394 -17.92 -13.05 -24.04
CA PHE A 394 -17.82 -13.86 -25.26
C PHE A 394 -19.10 -14.66 -25.54
N ILE A 395 -19.71 -15.24 -24.49
CA ILE A 395 -20.94 -16.02 -24.59
C ILE A 395 -22.07 -15.15 -25.14
N VAL A 396 -22.28 -13.97 -24.55
CA VAL A 396 -23.31 -13.01 -24.99
C VAL A 396 -23.13 -12.63 -26.45
N TYR A 397 -21.89 -12.36 -26.89
CA TYR A 397 -21.63 -12.03 -28.28
C TYR A 397 -21.88 -13.20 -29.23
N PHE A 398 -21.42 -14.41 -28.88
CA PHE A 398 -21.53 -15.58 -29.75
C PHE A 398 -22.94 -16.10 -29.88
N GLU A 399 -23.71 -16.13 -28.78
CA GLU A 399 -25.13 -16.48 -28.85
C GLU A 399 -25.89 -15.47 -29.70
N ARG A 400 -25.55 -14.18 -29.62
CA ARG A 400 -26.19 -13.19 -30.47
C ARG A 400 -25.87 -13.37 -31.95
N ILE A 401 -24.65 -13.78 -32.29
CA ILE A 401 -24.29 -14.16 -33.67
C ILE A 401 -25.11 -15.37 -34.11
N LYS A 402 -25.25 -16.40 -33.26
CA LYS A 402 -26.04 -17.60 -33.58
C LYS A 402 -27.51 -17.26 -33.81
N ASP A 403 -28.11 -16.39 -33.00
CA ASP A 403 -29.49 -15.91 -33.20
C ASP A 403 -29.68 -15.26 -34.58
N GLU A 404 -28.76 -14.40 -34.99
CA GLU A 404 -28.82 -13.72 -36.30
C GLU A 404 -28.70 -14.73 -37.46
N ILE A 405 -27.92 -15.81 -37.28
CA ILE A 405 -27.83 -16.91 -38.24
C ILE A 405 -29.12 -17.73 -38.26
N ARG A 406 -29.78 -17.96 -37.10
CA ARG A 406 -31.10 -18.60 -37.01
C ARG A 406 -32.16 -17.79 -37.76
N GLU A 407 -32.06 -16.46 -37.73
CA GLU A 407 -32.90 -15.54 -38.53
C GLU A 407 -32.56 -15.56 -40.05
N GLY A 408 -31.64 -16.41 -40.50
CA GLY A 408 -31.29 -16.60 -41.92
C GLY A 408 -30.25 -15.62 -42.46
N LYS A 409 -29.62 -14.80 -41.61
CA LYS A 409 -28.62 -13.82 -42.07
C LYS A 409 -27.29 -14.52 -42.38
N PRO A 410 -26.58 -14.11 -43.44
CA PRO A 410 -25.26 -14.65 -43.73
C PRO A 410 -24.27 -14.28 -42.61
N LEU A 411 -23.32 -15.17 -42.31
CA LEU A 411 -22.39 -15.03 -41.18
C LEU A 411 -21.73 -13.64 -41.08
N ARG A 412 -21.31 -13.06 -42.21
CA ARG A 412 -20.69 -11.72 -42.24
C ARG A 412 -21.62 -10.61 -41.76
N VAL A 413 -22.90 -10.70 -42.10
CA VAL A 413 -23.93 -9.74 -41.66
C VAL A 413 -24.28 -10.02 -40.21
N ALA A 414 -24.49 -11.30 -39.86
CA ALA A 414 -24.81 -11.75 -38.51
C ALA A 414 -23.77 -11.30 -37.46
N VAL A 415 -22.48 -11.27 -37.81
CA VAL A 415 -21.42 -10.76 -36.93
C VAL A 415 -21.56 -9.26 -36.65
N GLU A 416 -21.86 -8.45 -37.67
CA GLU A 416 -22.00 -7.00 -37.50
C GLU A 416 -23.33 -6.61 -36.84
N THR A 417 -24.44 -7.25 -37.21
CA THR A 417 -25.76 -7.01 -36.59
C THR A 417 -25.81 -7.55 -35.17
N GLY A 418 -25.23 -8.73 -34.94
CA GLY A 418 -25.12 -9.33 -33.61
C GLY A 418 -24.30 -8.46 -32.65
N TRP A 419 -23.19 -7.87 -33.13
CA TRP A 419 -22.37 -6.94 -32.34
C TRP A 419 -23.14 -5.70 -31.88
N GLN A 420 -23.98 -5.12 -32.73
CA GLN A 420 -24.76 -3.93 -32.36
C GLN A 420 -25.67 -4.18 -31.15
N ARG A 421 -26.21 -5.40 -31.04
CA ARG A 421 -27.06 -5.83 -29.92
C ARG A 421 -26.21 -6.25 -28.72
N ALA A 422 -25.19 -7.08 -28.92
CA ALA A 422 -24.33 -7.61 -27.86
C ALA A 422 -23.52 -6.52 -27.13
N ARG A 423 -22.96 -5.54 -27.85
CA ARG A 423 -22.11 -4.50 -27.24
C ARG A 423 -22.81 -3.70 -26.13
N ARG A 424 -24.13 -3.51 -26.23
CA ARG A 424 -24.90 -2.77 -25.22
C ARG A 424 -25.03 -3.61 -23.95
N THR A 425 -25.32 -4.89 -24.10
CA THR A 425 -25.43 -5.82 -22.96
C THR A 425 -24.10 -5.97 -22.25
N ILE A 426 -23.01 -6.18 -23.00
CA ILE A 426 -21.66 -6.36 -22.45
C ILE A 426 -21.24 -5.11 -21.65
N VAL A 427 -21.33 -3.92 -22.27
CA VAL A 427 -20.96 -2.67 -21.58
C VAL A 427 -21.81 -2.42 -20.32
N VAL A 428 -23.09 -2.76 -20.34
CA VAL A 428 -23.96 -2.58 -19.15
C VAL A 428 -23.58 -3.58 -18.05
N ALA A 429 -23.34 -4.84 -18.40
CA ALA A 429 -22.94 -5.87 -17.43
C ALA A 429 -21.60 -5.52 -16.77
N ASP A 430 -20.59 -5.16 -17.58
CA ASP A 430 -19.27 -4.76 -17.08
C ASP A 430 -19.33 -3.47 -16.27
N LEU A 431 -20.17 -2.50 -16.67
CA LEU A 431 -20.33 -1.27 -15.90
C LEU A 431 -20.91 -1.55 -14.50
N VAL A 432 -21.84 -2.49 -14.35
CA VAL A 432 -22.37 -2.89 -13.04
C VAL A 432 -21.26 -3.50 -12.18
N SER A 433 -20.43 -4.38 -12.76
CA SER A 433 -19.27 -4.96 -12.08
C SER A 433 -18.24 -3.89 -11.69
N GLY A 434 -17.96 -2.94 -12.58
CA GLY A 434 -17.04 -1.83 -12.36
C GLY A 434 -17.53 -0.86 -11.27
N ILE A 435 -18.82 -0.52 -11.25
CA ILE A 435 -19.40 0.31 -10.18
C ILE A 435 -19.32 -0.43 -8.85
N SER A 436 -19.63 -1.73 -8.83
CA SER A 436 -19.52 -2.56 -7.62
C SER A 436 -18.07 -2.58 -7.09
N ALA A 437 -17.09 -2.72 -7.98
CA ALA A 437 -15.67 -2.63 -7.64
C ALA A 437 -15.30 -1.25 -7.05
N ILE A 438 -15.79 -0.15 -7.62
CA ILE A 438 -15.53 1.21 -7.10
C ILE A 438 -16.12 1.39 -5.70
N VAL A 439 -17.38 0.97 -5.49
CA VAL A 439 -18.05 1.08 -4.19
C VAL A 439 -17.30 0.26 -3.14
N LEU A 440 -16.95 -1.00 -3.47
CA LEU A 440 -16.16 -1.84 -2.59
C LEU A 440 -14.80 -1.23 -2.28
N TYR A 441 -14.13 -0.65 -3.27
CA TYR A 441 -12.80 -0.03 -3.08
C TYR A 441 -12.84 1.19 -2.15
N VAL A 442 -13.90 2.00 -2.20
CA VAL A 442 -14.06 3.20 -1.37
C VAL A 442 -14.46 2.85 0.07
N VAL A 443 -15.34 1.87 0.24
CA VAL A 443 -15.91 1.52 1.56
C VAL A 443 -15.04 0.53 2.33
N SER A 444 -14.19 -0.23 1.65
CA SER A 444 -13.41 -1.31 2.28
C SER A 444 -11.97 -0.93 2.62
N VAL A 445 -11.38 -1.67 3.56
CA VAL A 445 -10.00 -1.52 4.05
C VAL A 445 -9.25 -2.84 3.88
N GLY A 446 -7.92 -2.80 3.78
CA GLY A 446 -7.07 -3.99 3.69
C GLY A 446 -7.37 -4.91 2.50
N SER A 447 -7.50 -6.21 2.75
CA SER A 447 -7.57 -7.25 1.71
C SER A 447 -8.78 -7.11 0.77
N VAL A 448 -9.94 -6.70 1.29
CA VAL A 448 -11.17 -6.52 0.48
C VAL A 448 -10.98 -5.42 -0.56
N ARG A 449 -10.20 -4.38 -0.25
CA ARG A 449 -9.85 -3.32 -1.18
C ARG A 449 -8.97 -3.85 -2.33
N GLY A 450 -8.10 -4.82 -2.05
CA GLY A 450 -7.32 -5.54 -3.05
C GLY A 450 -8.19 -6.36 -4.03
N PHE A 451 -9.20 -7.07 -3.52
CA PHE A 451 -10.20 -7.76 -4.37
C PHE A 451 -10.94 -6.79 -5.29
N ALA A 452 -11.43 -5.68 -4.73
CA ALA A 452 -12.17 -4.68 -5.47
C ALA A 452 -11.31 -4.04 -6.58
N PHE A 453 -10.04 -3.76 -6.28
CA PHE A 453 -9.09 -3.21 -7.25
C PHE A 453 -8.83 -4.16 -8.42
N THR A 454 -8.55 -5.44 -8.17
CA THR A 454 -8.30 -6.41 -9.26
C THR A 454 -9.56 -6.66 -10.09
N LEU A 455 -10.74 -6.70 -9.47
CA LEU A 455 -12.01 -6.79 -10.18
C LEU A 455 -12.25 -5.58 -11.10
N GLY A 456 -11.99 -4.36 -10.61
CA GLY A 456 -12.11 -3.14 -11.40
C GLY A 456 -11.14 -3.10 -12.58
N LEU A 457 -9.86 -3.41 -12.33
CA LEU A 457 -8.81 -3.47 -13.36
C LEU A 457 -9.14 -4.49 -14.45
N THR A 458 -9.56 -5.69 -14.06
CA THR A 458 -9.90 -6.77 -15.01
C THR A 458 -11.14 -6.46 -15.82
N THR A 459 -12.14 -5.79 -15.24
CA THR A 459 -13.34 -5.32 -15.97
C THR A 459 -12.98 -4.34 -17.08
N ILE A 460 -12.04 -3.41 -16.82
CA ILE A 460 -11.54 -2.47 -17.85
C ILE A 460 -10.81 -3.24 -18.96
N ILE A 461 -9.99 -4.23 -18.58
CA ILE A 461 -9.26 -5.06 -19.53
C ILE A 461 -10.23 -5.88 -20.41
N ASP A 462 -11.31 -6.43 -19.84
CA ASP A 462 -12.32 -7.17 -20.61
C ASP A 462 -12.93 -6.30 -21.72
N LEU A 463 -13.36 -5.09 -21.38
CA LEU A 463 -13.88 -4.12 -22.34
C LEU A 463 -12.85 -3.77 -23.43
N ILE A 464 -11.57 -3.66 -23.10
CA ILE A 464 -10.54 -3.44 -24.12
C ILE A 464 -10.43 -4.66 -25.05
N VAL A 465 -10.36 -5.86 -24.48
CA VAL A 465 -10.19 -7.09 -25.25
C VAL A 465 -11.39 -7.35 -26.17
N ILE A 466 -12.63 -7.22 -25.67
CA ILE A 466 -13.83 -7.53 -26.46
C ILE A 466 -14.00 -6.57 -27.66
N PHE A 467 -13.73 -5.28 -27.48
CA PHE A 467 -13.84 -4.27 -28.54
C PHE A 467 -12.67 -4.28 -29.53
N PHE A 468 -11.43 -4.40 -29.04
CA PHE A 468 -10.22 -4.23 -29.86
C PHE A 468 -9.60 -5.53 -30.35
N PHE A 469 -9.94 -6.66 -29.76
CA PHE A 469 -9.43 -7.96 -30.16
C PHE A 469 -10.55 -8.92 -30.59
N THR A 470 -11.50 -9.22 -29.72
CA THR A 470 -12.51 -10.26 -29.97
C THR A 470 -13.42 -9.93 -31.16
N LYS A 471 -14.06 -8.75 -31.18
CA LYS A 471 -14.92 -8.35 -32.30
C LYS A 471 -14.17 -8.32 -33.64
N PRO A 472 -13.00 -7.66 -33.75
CA PRO A 472 -12.21 -7.68 -34.97
C PRO A 472 -11.79 -9.09 -35.40
N LEU A 473 -11.40 -9.97 -34.47
CA LEU A 473 -11.00 -11.34 -34.76
C LEU A 473 -12.17 -12.15 -35.32
N VAL A 474 -13.35 -12.09 -34.70
CA VAL A 474 -14.56 -12.73 -35.22
C VAL A 474 -14.92 -12.18 -36.60
N SER A 475 -14.82 -10.86 -36.80
CA SER A 475 -15.08 -10.21 -38.09
C SER A 475 -14.10 -10.68 -39.18
N LEU A 476 -12.86 -11.01 -38.82
CA LEU A 476 -11.87 -11.57 -39.74
C LEU A 476 -12.16 -13.05 -40.04
N LEU A 477 -12.43 -13.86 -39.02
CA LEU A 477 -12.75 -15.29 -39.18
C LEU A 477 -14.02 -15.50 -40.01
N ALA A 478 -15.03 -14.64 -39.87
CA ALA A 478 -16.24 -14.65 -40.70
C ALA A 478 -15.97 -14.44 -42.20
N ARG A 479 -14.82 -13.87 -42.57
CA ARG A 479 -14.38 -13.71 -43.97
C ARG A 479 -13.70 -14.97 -44.53
N SER A 480 -13.29 -15.91 -43.67
CA SER A 480 -12.69 -17.18 -44.10
C SER A 480 -13.70 -18.11 -44.76
N ASN A 481 -13.24 -18.84 -45.77
CA ASN A 481 -14.02 -19.85 -46.50
C ASN A 481 -14.47 -21.00 -45.58
N TYR A 482 -13.71 -21.31 -44.53
CA TYR A 482 -14.05 -22.39 -43.59
C TYR A 482 -15.32 -22.09 -42.79
N PHE A 483 -15.44 -20.86 -42.26
CA PHE A 483 -16.59 -20.44 -41.48
C PHE A 483 -17.81 -20.12 -42.36
N GLN A 484 -17.61 -19.59 -43.56
CA GLN A 484 -18.70 -19.34 -44.52
C GLN A 484 -19.37 -20.63 -45.02
N LYS A 485 -18.60 -21.71 -45.19
CA LYS A 485 -19.13 -23.02 -45.59
C LYS A 485 -19.95 -23.69 -44.48
N GLY A 486 -19.98 -23.15 -43.26
CA GLY A 486 -20.71 -23.74 -42.13
C GLY A 486 -20.26 -25.17 -41.84
N SER A 487 -18.95 -25.43 -41.87
CA SER A 487 -18.40 -26.77 -41.64
C SER A 487 -18.82 -27.32 -40.28
N ARG A 488 -18.91 -28.65 -40.13
CA ARG A 488 -19.41 -29.32 -38.91
C ARG A 488 -18.74 -28.83 -37.62
N TYR A 489 -17.45 -28.52 -37.67
CA TYR A 489 -16.68 -28.08 -36.49
C TYR A 489 -16.51 -26.55 -36.37
N SER A 490 -17.13 -25.77 -37.26
CA SER A 490 -17.03 -24.30 -37.22
C SER A 490 -17.73 -23.64 -36.03
N GLY A 491 -18.70 -24.33 -35.41
CA GLY A 491 -19.57 -23.75 -34.37
C GLY A 491 -20.72 -22.89 -34.91
N VAL A 492 -20.77 -22.67 -36.23
CA VAL A 492 -21.80 -21.87 -36.95
C VAL A 492 -22.49 -22.66 -38.07
N SER A 493 -22.36 -23.99 -38.07
CA SER A 493 -23.10 -24.86 -38.99
C SER A 493 -24.60 -24.86 -38.69
N SER A 494 -25.43 -25.16 -39.69
CA SER A 494 -26.89 -25.25 -39.51
C SER A 494 -27.30 -26.19 -38.36
N GLN A 495 -26.56 -27.31 -38.19
CA GLN A 495 -26.76 -28.26 -37.09
C GLN A 495 -26.39 -27.67 -35.72
N SER A 496 -25.26 -26.96 -35.61
CA SER A 496 -24.84 -26.33 -34.35
C SER A 496 -25.68 -25.11 -33.96
N VAL A 497 -26.29 -24.45 -34.94
CA VAL A 497 -27.15 -23.28 -34.74
C VAL A 497 -28.62 -23.70 -34.49
N GLY A 498 -28.98 -24.97 -34.72
CA GLY A 498 -30.32 -25.51 -34.44
C GLY A 498 -31.33 -25.25 -35.56
N ILE A 499 -30.86 -25.00 -36.79
CA ILE A 499 -31.75 -24.86 -37.95
C ILE A 499 -32.14 -26.27 -38.42
N VAL A 500 -33.37 -26.68 -38.14
CA VAL A 500 -33.97 -27.90 -38.68
C VAL A 500 -34.21 -27.67 -40.17
N LYS A 501 -33.58 -28.47 -41.04
CA LYS A 501 -33.99 -28.51 -42.45
C LYS A 501 -35.38 -29.14 -42.48
N GLU A 502 -36.42 -28.34 -42.70
CA GLU A 502 -37.69 -28.90 -43.17
C GLU A 502 -37.40 -29.65 -44.47
N ALA A 503 -37.58 -30.97 -44.43
CA ALA A 503 -37.59 -31.78 -45.62
C ALA A 503 -38.82 -31.36 -46.42
N VAL A 504 -38.63 -30.49 -47.41
CA VAL A 504 -39.62 -30.27 -48.45
C VAL A 504 -39.69 -31.56 -49.25
N SER A 505 -40.57 -32.47 -48.83
CA SER A 505 -41.01 -33.60 -49.64
C SER A 505 -41.74 -33.03 -50.85
N ALA A 506 -41.00 -32.85 -51.95
CA ALA A 506 -41.59 -32.68 -53.26
C ALA A 506 -42.23 -34.01 -53.68
N GLU A 507 -43.41 -34.30 -53.16
CA GLU A 507 -44.31 -35.30 -53.70
C GLU A 507 -44.93 -34.70 -54.97
N VAL A 508 -44.20 -34.81 -56.09
CA VAL A 508 -44.79 -34.66 -57.42
C VAL A 508 -45.58 -35.94 -57.67
N LYS A 509 -46.87 -35.91 -57.33
CA LYS A 509 -47.85 -36.90 -57.78
C LYS A 509 -48.30 -36.56 -59.20
N SER A 510 -48.04 -37.52 -60.10
CA SER A 510 -48.67 -37.83 -61.40
C SER A 510 -49.07 -36.70 -62.33
#